data_AF-A0A962S775-F1
#
_entry.id   AF-A0A962S775-F1
#
_cell.length_a   1.000
_cell.length_b   1.000
_cell.length_c   1.000
_cell.angle_alpha   90.00
_cell.angle_beta   90.00
_cell.angle_gamma   90.00
#
_symmetry.space_group_name_H-M   'P 1'
#
loop_
_entity.id
_entity.type
_entity.pdbx_description
1 polymer ?
#
loop_
_entity_poly.entity_id
_entity_poly.type
_entity_poly.pdbx_seq_one_letter_code
_entity_poly.pdbx_strand_id
1 'polypeptide(L)'
;MAEAQHRLKQAKINLIALAVTYADNYGPSGAGPGHFPCPNANLPDGQRKNEGPSPPCGGKPFYIGRLPRLAGISRTGKVLNYQANRYDADHALWYVISGGFVNNPFSLETRVNPSAKGVLSLDTSDELVAMIIDPGLPLDQQRKLRPGVDPAGYIESGIRDGKFLRASGEQTNDIYLPISSDELMPLVLTRVLGSVRQWLLDYRDQRCAGATTTPCFPEAAASDDGVCQPGNHDGWLAVRAGDCVDSLFTGLQFESVQRELHWFIKNQWWKFIRYKVATECQGEAAMTCNVQAGQVDVDGVVYPGIEIRPETQSMETGSIGFFGSKPCSCLVVQGKLFPAA
;
A
#
# COMPACT_ATOMS: atom_id res chain seq x y z
N MET A 1 -0.10 -10.89 29.77
CA MET A 1 -1.14 -10.83 28.71
C MET A 1 -1.30 -9.43 28.11
N ALA A 2 -1.52 -8.37 28.91
CA ALA A 2 -1.69 -7.01 28.38
C ALA A 2 -0.49 -6.48 27.57
N GLU A 3 0.74 -6.75 28.03
CA GLU A 3 1.98 -6.36 27.31
C GLU A 3 2.08 -7.04 25.93
N ALA A 4 1.84 -8.35 25.87
CA ALA A 4 1.86 -9.13 24.62
C ALA A 4 0.86 -8.58 23.59
N GLN A 5 -0.38 -8.34 24.03
CA GLN A 5 -1.41 -7.72 23.18
C GLN A 5 -1.02 -6.32 22.70
N HIS A 6 -0.39 -5.51 23.56
CA HIS A 6 0.10 -4.19 23.17
C HIS A 6 1.20 -4.29 22.11
N ARG A 7 2.19 -5.18 22.29
CA ARG A 7 3.27 -5.42 21.33
C ARG A 7 2.74 -5.88 19.98
N LEU A 8 1.83 -6.85 19.96
CA LEU A 8 1.19 -7.32 18.72
C LEU A 8 0.44 -6.20 17.99
N LYS A 9 -0.34 -5.39 18.71
CA LYS A 9 -1.07 -4.25 18.12
C LYS A 9 -0.12 -3.23 17.51
N GLN A 10 0.96 -2.87 18.21
CA GLN A 10 1.96 -1.94 17.68
C GLN A 10 2.67 -2.51 16.44
N ALA A 11 3.05 -3.78 16.49
CA ALA A 11 3.65 -4.48 15.35
C ALA A 11 2.72 -4.45 14.12
N LYS A 12 1.43 -4.73 14.32
CA LYS A 12 0.41 -4.69 13.27
C LYS A 12 0.25 -3.29 12.67
N ILE A 13 0.15 -2.25 13.51
CA ILE A 13 0.05 -0.86 13.05
C ILE A 13 1.28 -0.49 12.20
N ASN A 14 2.49 -0.79 12.67
CA ASN A 14 3.71 -0.47 11.94
C ASN A 14 3.81 -1.25 10.62
N LEU A 15 3.38 -2.51 10.61
CA LEU A 15 3.39 -3.35 9.42
C LEU A 15 2.40 -2.86 8.35
N ILE A 16 1.17 -2.49 8.76
CA ILE A 16 0.18 -1.87 7.87
C ILE A 16 0.69 -0.51 7.37
N ALA A 17 1.25 0.33 8.25
CA ALA A 17 1.78 1.63 7.87
C ALA A 17 2.90 1.51 6.83
N LEU A 18 3.82 0.54 6.98
CA LEU A 18 4.83 0.26 5.96
C LEU A 18 4.16 -0.15 4.64
N ALA A 19 3.22 -1.08 4.67
CA ALA A 19 2.57 -1.57 3.46
C ALA A 19 1.86 -0.45 2.71
N VAL A 20 1.11 0.41 3.41
CA VAL A 20 0.46 1.58 2.82
C VAL A 20 1.49 2.55 2.22
N THR A 21 2.58 2.82 2.92
CA THR A 21 3.61 3.79 2.50
C THR A 21 4.76 3.17 1.71
N TYR A 22 4.61 1.95 1.19
CA TYR A 22 5.73 1.20 0.60
C TYR A 22 6.40 1.97 -0.55
N ALA A 23 5.62 2.57 -1.46
CA ALA A 23 6.16 3.38 -2.55
C ALA A 23 6.97 4.59 -2.06
N ASP A 24 6.60 5.19 -0.93
CA ASP A 24 7.32 6.32 -0.35
C ASP A 24 8.69 5.90 0.18
N ASN A 25 8.75 4.68 0.72
CA ASN A 25 9.93 4.15 1.36
C ASN A 25 10.96 3.59 0.36
N TYR A 26 10.48 2.99 -0.73
CA TYR A 26 11.28 2.24 -1.71
C TYR A 26 11.29 2.84 -3.11
N GLY A 27 10.56 3.93 -3.34
CA GLY A 27 10.54 4.67 -4.59
C GLY A 27 9.60 4.10 -5.67
N PRO A 28 9.47 4.84 -6.78
CA PRO A 28 8.50 4.54 -7.84
C PRO A 28 8.76 3.22 -8.59
N SER A 29 10.01 2.76 -8.65
CA SER A 29 10.37 1.46 -9.24
C SER A 29 10.17 0.27 -8.30
N GLY A 30 9.81 0.50 -7.04
CA GLY A 30 9.59 -0.54 -6.04
C GLY A 30 8.34 -1.40 -6.30
N ALA A 31 7.98 -2.22 -5.32
CA ALA A 31 6.80 -3.08 -5.39
C ALA A 31 5.48 -2.27 -5.30
N GLY A 32 5.47 -1.16 -4.55
CA GLY A 32 4.33 -0.26 -4.40
C GLY A 32 3.45 -0.54 -3.19
N PRO A 33 2.42 0.28 -2.95
CA PRO A 33 1.53 0.17 -1.80
C PRO A 33 0.88 -1.22 -1.71
N GLY A 34 0.67 -1.68 -0.47
CA GLY A 34 0.08 -2.97 -0.11
C GLY A 34 1.07 -4.13 0.00
N HIS A 35 2.33 -3.96 -0.39
CA HIS A 35 3.35 -4.98 -0.19
C HIS A 35 3.95 -4.93 1.20
N PHE A 36 4.26 -6.10 1.75
CA PHE A 36 4.92 -6.25 3.04
C PHE A 36 6.36 -6.73 2.90
N PRO A 37 7.19 -6.57 3.95
CA PRO A 37 8.55 -7.10 3.96
C PRO A 37 8.55 -8.63 4.09
N CYS A 38 9.62 -9.24 3.61
CA CYS A 38 9.92 -10.64 3.89
C CYS A 38 10.06 -10.93 5.38
N PRO A 39 9.59 -12.09 5.87
CA PRO A 39 9.97 -12.56 7.19
C PRO A 39 11.50 -12.61 7.34
N ASN A 40 11.98 -12.39 8.57
CA ASN A 40 13.38 -12.54 8.91
C ASN A 40 13.67 -14.02 9.18
N ALA A 41 14.62 -14.58 8.43
CA ALA A 41 15.06 -15.97 8.56
C ALA A 41 16.18 -16.16 9.60
N ASN A 42 16.78 -15.06 10.07
CA ASN A 42 17.89 -15.11 11.01
C ASN A 42 17.43 -15.21 12.47
N LEU A 43 18.35 -15.65 13.33
CA LEU A 43 18.18 -15.58 14.78
C LEU A 43 18.36 -14.13 15.28
N PRO A 44 17.60 -13.70 16.30
CA PRO A 44 17.88 -12.49 17.06
C PRO A 44 19.20 -12.68 17.82
N ASP A 45 20.29 -12.11 17.30
CA ASP A 45 21.62 -12.15 17.92
C ASP A 45 22.06 -10.76 18.42
N GLY A 46 21.14 -9.78 18.41
CA GLY A 46 21.40 -8.38 18.73
C GLY A 46 22.17 -7.62 17.65
N GLN A 47 22.57 -8.27 16.55
CA GLN A 47 23.28 -7.60 15.46
C GLN A 47 22.27 -7.02 14.47
N ARG A 48 22.25 -5.69 14.35
CA ARG A 48 21.33 -4.92 13.48
C ARG A 48 21.17 -5.47 12.05
N LYS A 49 22.25 -5.99 11.46
CA LYS A 49 22.25 -6.57 10.11
C LYS A 49 21.39 -7.84 9.97
N ASN A 50 21.18 -8.57 11.07
CA ASN A 50 20.42 -9.83 11.12
C ASN A 50 18.97 -9.62 11.55
N GLU A 51 18.55 -8.36 11.74
CA GLU A 51 17.23 -8.02 12.28
C GLU A 51 16.28 -7.43 11.23
N GLY A 52 16.75 -7.38 9.98
CA GLY A 52 15.98 -6.92 8.82
C GLY A 52 15.20 -8.03 8.11
N PRO A 53 14.42 -7.67 7.08
CA PRO A 53 13.79 -8.64 6.18
C PRO A 53 14.83 -9.54 5.52
N SER A 54 14.48 -10.80 5.22
CA SER A 54 15.36 -11.75 4.52
C SER A 54 14.88 -12.05 3.08
N PRO A 55 15.01 -11.10 2.13
CA PRO A 55 14.73 -11.39 0.73
C PRO A 55 15.80 -12.31 0.12
N PRO A 56 15.48 -13.02 -0.97
CA PRO A 56 14.18 -13.09 -1.64
C PRO A 56 13.19 -13.99 -0.90
N CYS A 57 11.90 -13.67 -0.95
CA CYS A 57 10.85 -14.55 -0.42
C CYS A 57 9.57 -14.53 -1.28
N GLY A 58 9.70 -14.69 -2.61
CA GLY A 58 8.57 -14.87 -3.55
C GLY A 58 8.58 -16.23 -4.27
N GLY A 59 7.44 -16.63 -4.84
CA GLY A 59 7.25 -17.92 -5.54
C GLY A 59 6.68 -19.10 -4.72
N LYS A 60 6.26 -18.87 -3.48
CA LYS A 60 5.51 -19.84 -2.65
C LYS A 60 4.16 -19.23 -2.25
N PRO A 61 3.16 -20.06 -1.93
CA PRO A 61 1.86 -19.57 -1.47
C PRO A 61 1.95 -18.69 -0.22
N PHE A 62 2.86 -19.01 0.71
CA PHE A 62 3.09 -18.21 1.91
C PHE A 62 4.52 -18.36 2.43
N TYR A 63 4.89 -17.48 3.36
CA TYR A 63 6.18 -17.47 4.03
C TYR A 63 5.99 -17.32 5.52
N ILE A 64 6.86 -17.96 6.28
CA ILE A 64 6.91 -17.87 7.74
C ILE A 64 8.34 -17.61 8.20
N GLY A 65 8.48 -16.75 9.19
CA GLY A 65 9.72 -16.47 9.89
C GLY A 65 9.46 -15.54 11.06
N ARG A 66 10.51 -14.88 11.53
CA ARG A 66 10.34 -13.81 12.53
C ARG A 66 9.84 -12.55 11.86
N LEU A 67 9.04 -11.77 12.56
CA LEU A 67 8.77 -10.40 12.16
C LEU A 67 10.12 -9.65 12.20
N PRO A 68 10.57 -9.00 11.12
CA PRO A 68 11.77 -8.17 11.18
C PRO A 68 11.68 -7.20 12.37
N ARG A 69 12.75 -6.99 13.13
CA ARG A 69 12.75 -5.93 14.14
C ARG A 69 12.80 -4.58 13.46
N LEU A 70 13.59 -4.49 12.38
CA LEU A 70 13.93 -3.26 11.70
C LEU A 70 13.60 -3.37 10.21
N ALA A 71 13.08 -2.30 9.61
CA ALA A 71 13.06 -2.14 8.16
C ALA A 71 13.71 -0.81 7.78
N GLY A 72 14.73 -0.88 6.94
CA GLY A 72 15.35 0.30 6.35
C GLY A 72 14.41 0.95 5.35
N ILE A 73 14.26 2.26 5.46
CA ILE A 73 13.53 3.11 4.51
C ILE A 73 14.56 3.70 3.55
N SER A 74 14.66 3.15 2.34
CA SER A 74 15.71 3.50 1.37
C SER A 74 15.74 4.98 1.04
N ARG A 75 14.59 5.64 0.94
CA ARG A 75 14.50 7.05 0.55
C ARG A 75 14.95 8.05 1.63
N THR A 76 14.77 7.71 2.90
CA THR A 76 15.03 8.64 4.02
C THR A 76 16.22 8.22 4.88
N GLY A 77 16.71 6.99 4.73
CA GLY A 77 17.70 6.39 5.64
C GLY A 77 17.15 6.10 7.04
N LYS A 78 15.87 6.41 7.31
CA LYS A 78 15.20 6.10 8.57
C LYS A 78 14.99 4.59 8.71
N VAL A 79 14.78 4.15 9.93
CA VAL A 79 14.50 2.74 10.23
C VAL A 79 13.18 2.65 10.99
N LEU A 80 12.27 1.84 10.46
CA LEU A 80 11.05 1.47 11.14
C LEU A 80 11.33 0.32 12.11
N ASN A 81 10.87 0.45 13.35
CA ASN A 81 11.00 -0.60 14.37
C ASN A 81 9.64 -1.25 14.62
N TYR A 82 9.51 -2.55 14.33
CA TYR A 82 8.26 -3.29 14.54
C TYR A 82 8.13 -3.85 15.96
N GLN A 83 9.25 -4.04 16.66
CA GLN A 83 9.30 -4.72 17.94
C GLN A 83 10.14 -3.92 18.94
N ALA A 84 9.57 -2.82 19.43
CA ALA A 84 10.21 -2.02 20.47
C ALA A 84 10.36 -2.84 21.77
N ASN A 85 11.50 -2.71 22.42
CA ASN A 85 11.77 -3.11 23.82
C ASN A 85 11.86 -4.60 24.15
N ARG A 86 11.65 -5.55 23.21
CA ARG A 86 11.87 -6.99 23.46
C ARG A 86 12.11 -7.76 22.14
N TYR A 87 13.37 -8.06 21.85
CA TYR A 87 13.77 -8.80 20.65
C TYR A 87 14.97 -9.69 20.97
N ASP A 88 14.70 -10.82 21.60
CA ASP A 88 15.62 -11.94 21.75
C ASP A 88 14.99 -13.19 21.12
N ALA A 89 15.73 -14.31 21.10
CA ALA A 89 15.27 -15.54 20.45
C ALA A 89 13.91 -16.03 20.97
N ASP A 90 13.64 -15.89 22.27
CA ASP A 90 12.42 -16.40 22.91
C ASP A 90 11.22 -15.45 22.83
N HIS A 91 11.46 -14.14 22.67
CA HIS A 91 10.41 -13.13 22.67
C HIS A 91 10.17 -12.47 21.31
N ALA A 92 10.94 -12.81 20.28
CA ALA A 92 10.70 -12.28 18.93
C ALA A 92 9.33 -12.74 18.40
N LEU A 93 8.53 -11.77 17.95
CA LEU A 93 7.28 -12.05 17.26
C LEU A 93 7.57 -12.83 15.98
N TRP A 94 6.73 -13.81 15.70
CA TRP A 94 6.66 -14.54 14.46
C TRP A 94 5.69 -13.87 13.49
N TYR A 95 5.89 -14.15 12.21
CA TYR A 95 5.21 -13.47 11.14
C TYR A 95 5.03 -14.41 9.95
N VAL A 96 3.79 -14.46 9.48
CA VAL A 96 3.37 -15.24 8.32
C VAL A 96 2.76 -14.28 7.31
N ILE A 97 3.05 -14.50 6.04
CA ILE A 97 2.53 -13.67 4.95
C ILE A 97 2.13 -14.52 3.74
N SER A 98 1.00 -14.17 3.14
CA SER A 98 0.59 -14.60 1.81
C SER A 98 1.61 -14.16 0.75
N GLY A 99 2.12 -15.10 -0.04
CA GLY A 99 3.17 -14.86 -1.04
C GLY A 99 2.81 -13.79 -2.05
N GLY A 100 1.52 -13.64 -2.38
CA GLY A 100 1.02 -12.59 -3.27
C GLY A 100 1.19 -11.15 -2.77
N PHE A 101 1.53 -10.96 -1.49
CA PHE A 101 1.73 -9.64 -0.87
C PHE A 101 3.19 -9.35 -0.52
N VAL A 102 4.12 -10.20 -0.95
CA VAL A 102 5.55 -10.05 -0.68
C VAL A 102 6.21 -9.15 -1.72
N ASN A 103 7.18 -8.33 -1.28
CA ASN A 103 7.89 -7.37 -2.11
C ASN A 103 9.01 -7.88 -3.03
N ASN A 104 9.53 -9.10 -2.86
CA ASN A 104 10.73 -9.56 -3.59
C ASN A 104 10.81 -11.09 -3.80
N PRO A 105 10.96 -11.59 -5.06
CA PRO A 105 10.91 -10.82 -6.31
C PRO A 105 9.49 -10.39 -6.67
N PHE A 106 9.38 -9.28 -7.40
CA PHE A 106 8.12 -8.92 -8.04
C PHE A 106 7.81 -9.90 -9.18
N SER A 107 6.61 -10.46 -9.19
CA SER A 107 6.08 -11.28 -10.28
C SER A 107 4.62 -10.92 -10.57
N LEU A 108 4.05 -11.54 -11.60
CA LEU A 108 2.62 -11.37 -11.89
C LEU A 108 1.72 -11.90 -10.76
N GLU A 109 2.22 -12.84 -9.95
CA GLU A 109 1.53 -13.46 -8.80
C GLU A 109 1.65 -12.62 -7.53
N THR A 110 2.64 -11.74 -7.44
CA THR A 110 2.83 -10.81 -6.31
C THR A 110 2.23 -9.43 -6.59
N ARG A 111 1.24 -9.33 -7.48
CA ARG A 111 0.60 -8.05 -7.80
C ARG A 111 -0.41 -7.71 -6.72
N VAL A 112 -0.20 -6.57 -6.05
CA VAL A 112 -1.11 -6.07 -5.02
C VAL A 112 -1.98 -4.96 -5.61
N ASN A 113 -3.26 -5.27 -5.72
CA ASN A 113 -4.36 -4.39 -6.11
C ASN A 113 -5.65 -4.92 -5.44
N PRO A 114 -6.83 -4.29 -5.62
CA PRO A 114 -8.05 -4.73 -4.95
C PRO A 114 -8.53 -6.14 -5.31
N SER A 115 -8.08 -6.71 -6.43
CA SER A 115 -8.35 -8.12 -6.76
C SER A 115 -7.39 -9.10 -6.09
N ALA A 116 -6.33 -8.64 -5.42
CA ALA A 116 -5.39 -9.50 -4.70
C ALA A 116 -6.03 -10.11 -3.45
N LYS A 117 -5.94 -11.43 -3.33
CA LYS A 117 -6.52 -12.21 -2.22
C LYS A 117 -5.44 -12.86 -1.38
N GLY A 118 -5.60 -12.79 -0.07
CA GLY A 118 -4.79 -13.57 0.87
C GLY A 118 -5.07 -15.06 0.70
N VAL A 119 -4.06 -15.91 0.94
CA VAL A 119 -4.20 -17.38 0.93
C VAL A 119 -4.13 -17.98 2.33
N LEU A 120 -3.87 -17.16 3.34
CA LEU A 120 -3.84 -17.60 4.73
C LEU A 120 -5.27 -17.68 5.29
N SER A 121 -5.47 -18.62 6.20
CA SER A 121 -6.72 -18.73 6.98
C SER A 121 -6.40 -18.97 8.44
N LEU A 122 -7.25 -18.47 9.34
CA LEU A 122 -7.21 -18.70 10.78
C LEU A 122 -8.61 -19.03 11.27
N ASP A 123 -8.81 -20.26 11.73
CA ASP A 123 -10.10 -20.80 12.15
C ASP A 123 -11.15 -20.67 11.02
N THR A 124 -12.14 -19.79 11.16
CA THR A 124 -13.17 -19.49 10.15
C THR A 124 -12.87 -18.23 9.34
N SER A 125 -11.76 -17.54 9.62
CA SER A 125 -11.35 -16.34 8.88
C SER A 125 -10.48 -16.74 7.70
N ASP A 126 -10.93 -16.45 6.49
CA ASP A 126 -10.18 -16.68 5.26
C ASP A 126 -9.59 -15.38 4.70
N GLU A 127 -8.89 -15.47 3.57
CA GLU A 127 -8.31 -14.33 2.83
C GLU A 127 -7.38 -13.43 3.67
N LEU A 128 -6.64 -14.03 4.62
CA LEU A 128 -5.68 -13.30 5.43
C LEU A 128 -4.42 -13.01 4.60
N VAL A 129 -3.96 -11.76 4.63
CA VAL A 129 -2.75 -11.34 3.90
C VAL A 129 -1.50 -11.57 4.75
N ALA A 130 -1.62 -11.40 6.06
CA ALA A 130 -0.54 -11.60 7.01
C ALA A 130 -1.06 -11.99 8.39
N MET A 131 -0.19 -12.51 9.22
CA MET A 131 -0.46 -12.86 10.61
C MET A 131 0.78 -12.61 11.46
N ILE A 132 0.59 -11.94 12.59
CA ILE A 132 1.64 -11.73 13.59
C ILE A 132 1.35 -12.65 14.76
N ILE A 133 2.37 -13.35 15.24
CA ILE A 133 2.24 -14.39 16.25
C ILE A 133 3.18 -14.02 17.40
N ASP A 134 2.63 -13.87 18.61
CA ASP A 134 3.43 -13.78 19.84
C ASP A 134 3.52 -15.21 20.41
N PRO A 135 4.68 -15.89 20.27
CA PRO A 135 4.81 -17.23 20.81
C PRO A 135 4.73 -17.14 22.34
N GLY A 136 3.94 -18.00 22.96
CA GLY A 136 3.90 -18.01 24.42
C GLY A 136 5.12 -18.69 25.02
N LEU A 137 4.97 -19.16 26.26
CA LEU A 137 6.07 -19.85 26.96
C LEU A 137 6.41 -21.17 26.25
N PRO A 138 7.69 -21.51 26.08
CA PRO A 138 8.07 -22.76 25.43
C PRO A 138 7.52 -23.98 26.14
N LEU A 139 6.82 -24.82 25.38
CA LEU A 139 6.46 -26.18 25.78
C LEU A 139 7.72 -27.07 25.86
N ASP A 140 7.64 -28.18 26.58
CA ASP A 140 8.81 -29.05 26.81
C ASP A 140 9.45 -29.57 25.52
N GLN A 141 8.64 -29.91 24.52
CA GLN A 141 9.13 -30.31 23.20
C GLN A 141 9.78 -29.14 22.43
N GLN A 142 9.28 -27.92 22.62
CA GLN A 142 9.81 -26.72 21.96
C GLN A 142 11.17 -26.31 22.52
N ARG A 143 11.40 -26.49 23.83
CA ARG A 143 12.69 -26.15 24.48
C ARG A 143 13.89 -26.82 23.81
N LYS A 144 13.72 -28.03 23.28
CA LYS A 144 14.78 -28.78 22.59
C LYS A 144 15.15 -28.21 21.22
N LEU A 145 14.25 -27.42 20.63
CA LEU A 145 14.41 -26.79 19.32
C LEU A 145 14.84 -25.32 19.44
N ARG A 146 14.95 -24.78 20.67
CA ARG A 146 15.35 -23.40 20.93
C ARG A 146 16.80 -23.30 21.45
N PRO A 147 17.58 -22.28 21.03
CA PRO A 147 17.26 -21.34 19.96
C PRO A 147 17.44 -21.98 18.59
N GLY A 148 16.45 -21.83 17.72
CA GLY A 148 16.49 -22.33 16.33
C GLY A 148 15.73 -21.42 15.37
N VAL A 149 15.84 -21.69 14.06
CA VAL A 149 15.07 -20.97 13.01
C VAL A 149 13.80 -21.72 12.59
N ASP A 150 13.59 -22.93 13.10
CA ASP A 150 12.42 -23.75 12.82
C ASP A 150 11.18 -23.19 13.55
N PRO A 151 10.10 -22.82 12.83
CA PRO A 151 8.84 -22.42 13.44
C PRO A 151 8.29 -23.42 14.46
N ALA A 152 8.53 -24.73 14.28
CA ALA A 152 8.07 -25.77 15.21
C ALA A 152 8.68 -25.64 16.61
N GLY A 153 9.81 -24.92 16.74
CA GLY A 153 10.39 -24.60 18.02
C GLY A 153 9.65 -23.51 18.78
N TYR A 154 8.71 -22.78 18.17
CA TYR A 154 8.10 -21.58 18.77
C TYR A 154 6.58 -21.55 18.70
N ILE A 155 6.00 -22.10 17.63
CA ILE A 155 4.57 -22.00 17.34
C ILE A 155 3.90 -23.35 17.55
N GLU A 156 2.78 -23.36 18.25
CA GLU A 156 2.03 -24.54 18.66
C GLU A 156 1.03 -25.00 17.59
N SER A 157 0.57 -24.09 16.71
CA SER A 157 -0.30 -24.45 15.59
C SER A 157 0.47 -25.19 14.50
N GLY A 158 -0.04 -26.36 14.10
CA GLY A 158 0.37 -27.01 12.87
C GLY A 158 -0.01 -26.14 11.67
N ILE A 159 0.99 -25.71 10.89
CA ILE A 159 0.77 -24.97 9.65
C ILE A 159 0.69 -25.98 8.53
N ARG A 160 -0.48 -26.10 7.89
CA ARG A 160 -0.67 -26.95 6.71
C ARG A 160 -1.29 -26.12 5.60
N ASP A 161 -0.56 -25.95 4.52
CA ASP A 161 -1.04 -25.26 3.30
C ASP A 161 -1.62 -23.86 3.58
N GLY A 162 -1.00 -23.09 4.47
CA GLY A 162 -1.44 -21.73 4.83
C GLY A 162 -2.64 -21.68 5.76
N LYS A 163 -3.15 -22.83 6.21
CA LYS A 163 -4.24 -22.95 7.17
C LYS A 163 -3.69 -23.01 8.59
N PHE A 164 -4.13 -22.07 9.41
CA PHE A 164 -3.86 -22.02 10.84
C PHE A 164 -5.14 -22.40 11.56
N LEU A 165 -5.04 -23.42 12.41
CA LEU A 165 -6.09 -23.73 13.36
C LEU A 165 -5.55 -23.33 14.73
N ARG A 166 -6.28 -22.50 15.46
CA ARG A 166 -6.00 -22.36 16.90
C ARG A 166 -6.21 -23.74 17.51
N ALA A 167 -5.15 -24.31 18.05
CA ALA A 167 -5.29 -25.61 18.69
C ALA A 167 -6.31 -25.48 19.83
N SER A 168 -7.33 -26.34 19.81
CA SER A 168 -8.34 -26.40 20.86
C SER A 168 -7.79 -27.22 22.02
N GLY A 169 -7.42 -26.59 23.14
CA GLY A 169 -6.95 -27.29 24.34
C GLY A 169 -6.28 -26.37 25.35
N GLU A 170 -6.09 -26.85 26.59
CA GLU A 170 -5.50 -26.10 27.70
C GLU A 170 -4.02 -25.75 27.52
N GLN A 171 -3.38 -26.23 26.45
CA GLN A 171 -1.93 -26.11 26.24
C GLN A 171 -1.53 -25.08 25.18
N THR A 172 -2.47 -24.36 24.55
CA THR A 172 -2.06 -23.28 23.63
C THR A 172 -1.87 -21.97 24.36
N ASN A 173 -0.68 -21.38 24.23
CA ASN A 173 -0.36 -20.07 24.79
C ASN A 173 0.06 -19.03 23.72
N ASP A 174 0.07 -19.41 22.44
CA ASP A 174 0.31 -18.49 21.33
C ASP A 174 -0.84 -17.49 21.11
N ILE A 175 -0.49 -16.25 20.77
CA ILE A 175 -1.47 -15.21 20.42
C ILE A 175 -1.30 -14.83 18.94
N TYR A 176 -2.37 -15.00 18.17
CA TYR A 176 -2.43 -14.68 16.75
C TYR A 176 -3.17 -13.37 16.51
N LEU A 177 -2.53 -12.45 15.79
CA LEU A 177 -3.13 -11.21 15.33
C LEU A 177 -3.13 -11.16 13.79
N PRO A 178 -4.25 -11.54 13.14
CA PRO A 178 -4.34 -11.56 11.69
C PRO A 178 -4.47 -10.14 11.09
N ILE A 179 -4.13 -10.03 9.81
CA ILE A 179 -4.38 -8.87 8.94
C ILE A 179 -5.12 -9.42 7.71
N SER A 180 -6.34 -8.96 7.46
CA SER A 180 -7.14 -9.39 6.29
C SER A 180 -6.93 -8.45 5.10
N SER A 181 -7.30 -8.92 3.90
CA SER A 181 -7.37 -8.05 2.72
C SER A 181 -8.32 -6.87 2.95
N ASP A 182 -9.48 -7.11 3.56
CA ASP A 182 -10.51 -6.09 3.83
C ASP A 182 -10.03 -5.00 4.80
N GLU A 183 -9.10 -5.32 5.71
CA GLU A 183 -8.48 -4.33 6.58
C GLU A 183 -7.42 -3.51 5.84
N LEU A 184 -6.62 -4.16 4.99
CA LEU A 184 -5.48 -3.53 4.34
C LEU A 184 -5.89 -2.69 3.12
N MET A 185 -6.73 -3.22 2.23
CA MET A 185 -6.99 -2.64 0.91
C MET A 185 -7.65 -1.25 0.96
N PRO A 186 -8.59 -0.92 1.86
CA PRO A 186 -9.13 0.43 1.95
C PRO A 186 -8.03 1.48 2.23
N LEU A 187 -7.08 1.17 3.10
CA LEU A 187 -5.98 2.06 3.46
C LEU A 187 -4.99 2.23 2.29
N VAL A 188 -4.66 1.11 1.63
CA VAL A 188 -3.78 1.11 0.45
C VAL A 188 -4.41 1.89 -0.70
N LEU A 189 -5.68 1.64 -1.01
CA LEU A 189 -6.41 2.32 -2.07
C LEU A 189 -6.50 3.82 -1.78
N THR A 190 -6.79 4.22 -0.54
CA THR A 190 -6.78 5.63 -0.13
C THR A 190 -5.43 6.30 -0.45
N ARG A 191 -4.30 5.64 -0.15
CA ARG A 191 -2.97 6.16 -0.49
C ARG A 191 -2.77 6.29 -2.00
N VAL A 192 -3.15 5.27 -2.77
CA VAL A 192 -3.04 5.25 -4.23
C VAL A 192 -3.88 6.36 -4.86
N LEU A 193 -5.10 6.58 -4.40
CA LEU A 193 -5.96 7.68 -4.87
C LEU A 193 -5.36 9.05 -4.55
N GLY A 194 -4.71 9.19 -3.38
CA GLY A 194 -3.94 10.39 -3.05
C GLY A 194 -2.83 10.68 -4.05
N SER A 195 -2.07 9.66 -4.47
CA SER A 195 -1.05 9.79 -5.52
C SER A 195 -1.66 10.15 -6.88
N VAL A 196 -2.72 9.46 -7.31
CA VAL A 196 -3.39 9.75 -8.60
C VAL A 196 -3.94 11.17 -8.63
N ARG A 197 -4.58 11.61 -7.54
CA ARG A 197 -5.05 12.98 -7.41
C ARG A 197 -3.91 13.98 -7.60
N GLN A 198 -2.77 13.77 -6.95
CA GLN A 198 -1.62 14.66 -7.11
C GLN A 198 -1.14 14.69 -8.56
N TRP A 199 -1.00 13.54 -9.21
CA TRP A 199 -0.56 13.45 -10.60
C TRP A 199 -1.52 14.16 -11.58
N LEU A 200 -2.83 14.08 -11.35
CA LEU A 200 -3.83 14.80 -12.15
C LEU A 200 -3.74 16.32 -11.96
N LEU A 201 -3.40 16.78 -10.75
CA LEU A 201 -3.18 18.20 -10.47
C LEU A 201 -1.87 18.70 -11.10
N ASP A 202 -0.79 17.92 -11.00
CA ASP A 202 0.50 18.23 -11.62
C ASP A 202 0.36 18.30 -13.15
N TYR A 203 -0.38 17.36 -13.75
CA TYR A 203 -0.69 17.37 -15.18
C TYR A 203 -1.40 18.67 -15.59
N ARG A 204 -2.43 19.07 -14.83
CA ARG A 204 -3.14 20.32 -15.07
C ARG A 204 -2.19 21.51 -14.99
N ASP A 205 -1.38 21.60 -13.93
CA ASP A 205 -0.49 22.73 -13.75
C ASP A 205 0.54 22.82 -14.89
N GLN A 206 1.04 21.68 -15.39
CA GLN A 206 1.94 21.64 -16.55
C GLN A 206 1.26 22.01 -17.87
N ARG A 207 0.01 21.60 -18.08
CA ARG A 207 -0.71 21.79 -19.35
C ARG A 207 -1.50 23.09 -19.43
N CYS A 208 -1.95 23.64 -18.31
CA CYS A 208 -2.78 24.85 -18.26
C CYS A 208 -1.98 26.11 -17.94
N ALA A 209 -0.77 26.01 -17.39
CA ALA A 209 0.06 27.18 -17.12
C ALA A 209 0.49 27.84 -18.44
N GLY A 210 -0.23 28.89 -18.83
CA GLY A 210 0.10 29.74 -19.98
C GLY A 210 -0.31 29.19 -21.35
N ALA A 211 -1.03 28.06 -21.42
CA ALA A 211 -1.46 27.48 -22.68
C ALA A 211 -2.87 27.98 -23.09
N THR A 212 -3.05 28.25 -24.38
CA THR A 212 -4.37 28.46 -25.02
C THR A 212 -5.01 27.14 -25.49
N THR A 213 -4.32 26.02 -25.30
CA THR A 213 -4.73 24.72 -25.84
C THR A 213 -5.38 23.87 -24.75
N THR A 214 -6.69 23.64 -24.91
CA THR A 214 -7.47 22.62 -24.20
C THR A 214 -7.15 21.22 -24.73
N PRO A 215 -7.23 20.15 -23.91
CA PRO A 215 -7.80 20.09 -22.56
C PRO A 215 -6.77 20.23 -21.42
N CYS A 216 -7.27 20.70 -20.27
CA CYS A 216 -6.51 20.97 -19.05
C CYS A 216 -6.32 19.75 -18.12
N PHE A 217 -7.07 18.68 -18.38
CA PHE A 217 -6.96 17.40 -17.70
C PHE A 217 -6.80 16.33 -18.77
N PRO A 218 -6.19 15.18 -18.44
CA PRO A 218 -6.16 14.09 -19.40
C PRO A 218 -7.58 13.63 -19.72
N GLU A 219 -7.74 12.95 -20.84
CA GLU A 219 -8.97 12.27 -21.20
C GLU A 219 -9.01 10.89 -20.51
N ALA A 220 -10.21 10.41 -20.18
CA ALA A 220 -10.47 9.18 -19.45
C ALA A 220 -10.71 8.00 -20.40
N ALA A 221 -10.56 6.79 -19.90
CA ALA A 221 -10.94 5.56 -20.59
C ALA A 221 -12.43 5.23 -20.33
N ALA A 222 -13.10 4.68 -21.35
CA ALA A 222 -14.50 4.22 -21.24
C ALA A 222 -14.63 2.96 -20.36
N SER A 223 -13.58 2.14 -20.34
CA SER A 223 -13.50 0.84 -19.66
C SER A 223 -12.17 0.71 -18.90
N ASP A 224 -12.00 -0.41 -18.19
CA ASP A 224 -10.79 -0.75 -17.45
C ASP A 224 -9.67 -1.34 -18.34
N ASP A 225 -9.72 -1.10 -19.65
CA ASP A 225 -8.62 -1.41 -20.57
C ASP A 225 -7.54 -0.30 -20.57
N GLY A 226 -7.86 0.89 -20.07
CA GLY A 226 -6.95 2.01 -19.95
C GLY A 226 -6.62 2.66 -21.28
N VAL A 227 -7.38 2.38 -22.34
CA VAL A 227 -7.35 3.09 -23.62
C VAL A 227 -8.17 4.36 -23.47
N CYS A 228 -7.51 5.49 -23.64
CA CYS A 228 -8.16 6.78 -23.57
C CYS A 228 -9.24 6.97 -24.66
N GLN A 229 -10.33 7.67 -24.32
CA GLN A 229 -11.40 8.04 -25.24
C GLN A 229 -11.48 9.58 -25.40
N PRO A 230 -11.39 10.12 -26.63
CA PRO A 230 -11.48 11.56 -26.88
C PRO A 230 -12.74 12.21 -26.30
N GLY A 231 -12.58 13.37 -25.67
CA GLY A 231 -13.63 14.16 -25.02
C GLY A 231 -14.20 13.55 -23.73
N ASN A 232 -13.73 12.38 -23.29
CA ASN A 232 -14.21 11.78 -22.06
C ASN A 232 -13.44 12.33 -20.85
N HIS A 233 -14.14 12.89 -19.87
CA HIS A 233 -13.56 13.34 -18.60
C HIS A 233 -14.30 12.76 -17.38
N ASP A 234 -15.05 11.68 -17.59
CA ASP A 234 -15.75 10.90 -16.55
C ASP A 234 -15.59 9.42 -16.87
N GLY A 235 -14.57 8.78 -16.29
CA GLY A 235 -14.20 7.43 -16.72
C GLY A 235 -13.08 6.82 -15.89
N TRP A 236 -12.50 5.75 -16.43
CA TRP A 236 -11.36 5.07 -15.85
C TRP A 236 -10.07 5.82 -16.15
N LEU A 237 -9.06 5.67 -15.29
CA LEU A 237 -7.77 6.31 -15.51
C LEU A 237 -7.07 5.69 -16.74
N ALA A 238 -6.89 6.48 -17.79
CA ALA A 238 -6.24 6.02 -19.01
C ALA A 238 -4.71 5.99 -18.84
N VAL A 239 -4.10 4.84 -19.13
CA VAL A 239 -2.64 4.64 -19.13
C VAL A 239 -2.05 4.48 -20.53
N ARG A 240 -2.91 4.45 -21.55
CA ARG A 240 -2.54 4.38 -22.97
C ARG A 240 -3.24 5.51 -23.71
N ALA A 241 -2.49 6.20 -24.58
CA ALA A 241 -2.99 7.32 -25.38
C ALA A 241 -4.18 6.93 -26.27
N GLY A 242 -4.18 5.73 -26.84
CA GLY A 242 -5.23 5.34 -27.79
C GLY A 242 -5.36 6.38 -28.91
N ASP A 243 -6.59 6.87 -29.10
CA ASP A 243 -6.93 7.94 -30.05
C ASP A 243 -6.83 9.36 -29.45
N CYS A 244 -6.49 9.48 -28.17
CA CYS A 244 -6.34 10.77 -27.50
C CYS A 244 -5.00 11.42 -27.84
N VAL A 245 -5.01 12.76 -27.83
CA VAL A 245 -3.80 13.56 -28.10
C VAL A 245 -2.76 13.37 -27.00
N ASP A 246 -3.19 13.15 -25.76
CA ASP A 246 -2.31 12.96 -24.60
C ASP A 246 -2.99 12.16 -23.47
N SER A 247 -2.17 11.56 -22.60
CA SER A 247 -2.58 10.82 -21.40
C SER A 247 -1.72 11.25 -20.22
N LEU A 248 -2.15 10.94 -18.99
CA LEU A 248 -1.28 11.09 -17.81
C LEU A 248 0.03 10.28 -17.93
N PHE A 249 0.04 9.21 -18.74
CA PHE A 249 1.15 8.25 -18.84
C PHE A 249 1.64 8.01 -20.28
N THR A 250 1.50 9.01 -21.17
CA THR A 250 1.99 8.96 -22.56
C THR A 250 3.51 8.88 -22.65
N GLY A 251 4.21 9.45 -21.66
CA GLY A 251 5.67 9.39 -21.58
C GLY A 251 6.21 7.97 -21.36
N LEU A 252 7.40 7.70 -21.90
CA LEU A 252 8.17 6.49 -21.60
C LEU A 252 8.62 6.43 -20.13
N GLN A 253 8.64 7.59 -19.46
CA GLN A 253 8.99 7.73 -18.06
C GLN A 253 7.85 8.36 -17.26
N PHE A 254 7.71 7.91 -16.02
CA PHE A 254 6.78 8.43 -15.05
C PHE A 254 7.46 8.45 -13.67
N GLU A 255 7.45 9.59 -12.97
CA GLU A 255 8.26 9.82 -11.76
C GLU A 255 9.74 9.42 -11.94
N SER A 256 10.32 9.78 -13.09
CA SER A 256 11.72 9.48 -13.47
C SER A 256 12.08 7.99 -13.57
N VAL A 257 11.11 7.09 -13.60
CA VAL A 257 11.33 5.66 -13.90
C VAL A 257 10.64 5.25 -15.19
N GLN A 258 11.11 4.20 -15.85
CA GLN A 258 10.40 3.64 -17.00
C GLN A 258 8.98 3.27 -16.57
N ARG A 259 7.99 3.68 -17.36
CA ARG A 259 6.57 3.55 -17.04
C ARG A 259 6.19 2.12 -16.65
N GLU A 260 6.72 1.14 -17.37
CA GLU A 260 6.47 -0.29 -17.22
C GLU A 260 7.08 -0.84 -15.91
N LEU A 261 8.09 -0.15 -15.36
CA LEU A 261 8.71 -0.47 -14.08
C LEU A 261 8.05 0.24 -12.90
N HIS A 262 7.18 1.22 -13.16
CA HIS A 262 6.50 1.97 -12.12
C HIS A 262 5.49 1.08 -11.37
N TRP A 263 5.50 1.11 -10.03
CA TRP A 263 4.63 0.26 -9.21
C TRP A 263 3.15 0.36 -9.58
N PHE A 264 2.68 1.56 -9.93
CA PHE A 264 1.29 1.81 -10.30
C PHE A 264 0.86 1.01 -11.54
N ILE A 265 1.74 0.96 -12.55
CA ILE A 265 1.52 0.27 -13.81
C ILE A 265 1.68 -1.24 -13.62
N LYS A 266 2.77 -1.67 -12.95
CA LYS A 266 3.05 -3.08 -12.66
C LYS A 266 1.91 -3.77 -11.91
N ASN A 267 1.35 -3.14 -10.90
CA ASN A 267 0.24 -3.68 -10.11
C ASN A 267 -1.14 -3.46 -10.74
N GLN A 268 -1.22 -2.77 -11.89
CA GLN A 268 -2.47 -2.48 -12.58
C GLN A 268 -3.48 -1.67 -11.74
N TRP A 269 -3.00 -0.77 -10.87
CA TRP A 269 -3.86 0.05 -10.02
C TRP A 269 -4.84 0.91 -10.82
N TRP A 270 -4.44 1.34 -12.02
CA TRP A 270 -5.27 2.13 -12.94
C TRP A 270 -6.61 1.47 -13.29
N LYS A 271 -6.71 0.12 -13.25
CA LYS A 271 -7.95 -0.63 -13.50
C LYS A 271 -9.01 -0.46 -12.42
N PHE A 272 -8.65 0.13 -11.28
CA PHE A 272 -9.52 0.28 -10.11
C PHE A 272 -9.85 1.74 -9.82
N ILE A 273 -9.39 2.65 -10.68
CA ILE A 273 -9.44 4.09 -10.42
C ILE A 273 -10.24 4.75 -11.51
N ARG A 274 -11.28 5.46 -11.08
CA ARG A 274 -12.06 6.36 -11.90
C ARG A 274 -11.85 7.79 -11.46
N TYR A 275 -12.04 8.72 -12.36
CA TYR A 275 -12.06 10.12 -12.02
C TYR A 275 -13.11 10.85 -12.85
N LYS A 276 -13.54 11.99 -12.31
CA LYS A 276 -14.47 12.89 -12.96
C LYS A 276 -13.97 14.31 -12.83
N VAL A 277 -13.93 15.01 -13.96
CA VAL A 277 -13.69 16.45 -14.02
C VAL A 277 -15.04 17.17 -14.10
N ALA A 278 -15.30 18.07 -13.16
CA ALA A 278 -16.50 18.89 -13.16
C ALA A 278 -16.57 19.73 -14.44
N THR A 279 -17.77 19.89 -15.01
CA THR A 279 -17.97 20.53 -16.32
C THR A 279 -17.49 21.98 -16.33
N GLU A 280 -17.61 22.69 -15.21
CA GLU A 280 -17.10 24.05 -15.00
C GLU A 280 -15.56 24.15 -15.00
N CYS A 281 -14.87 23.01 -14.92
CA CYS A 281 -13.41 22.93 -14.95
C CYS A 281 -12.87 22.33 -16.25
N GLN A 282 -13.73 22.21 -17.26
CA GLN A 282 -13.36 21.81 -18.61
C GLN A 282 -13.22 23.06 -19.49
N GLY A 283 -12.45 22.94 -20.58
CA GLY A 283 -12.24 24.03 -21.52
C GLY A 283 -11.50 25.24 -20.92
N GLU A 284 -11.82 26.44 -21.41
CA GLU A 284 -11.20 27.71 -20.95
C GLU A 284 -11.50 28.04 -19.48
N ALA A 285 -12.65 27.57 -18.95
CA ALA A 285 -13.05 27.82 -17.57
C ALA A 285 -12.12 27.16 -16.54
N ALA A 286 -11.41 26.09 -16.95
CA ALA A 286 -10.42 25.38 -16.14
C ALA A 286 -9.34 26.31 -15.54
N MET A 287 -8.93 27.35 -16.29
CA MET A 287 -7.88 28.29 -15.86
C MET A 287 -8.33 29.25 -14.76
N THR A 288 -9.64 29.48 -14.64
CA THR A 288 -10.21 30.41 -13.64
C THR A 288 -10.61 29.73 -12.35
N CYS A 289 -10.64 28.39 -12.34
CA CYS A 289 -10.99 27.64 -11.16
C CYS A 289 -9.80 27.53 -10.20
N ASN A 290 -9.98 28.04 -8.98
CA ASN A 290 -9.13 27.65 -7.87
C ASN A 290 -9.51 26.24 -7.45
N VAL A 291 -8.79 25.27 -8.00
CA VAL A 291 -9.07 23.85 -7.75
C VAL A 291 -8.75 23.54 -6.32
N GLN A 292 -9.79 23.45 -5.50
CA GLN A 292 -9.64 22.81 -4.22
C GLN A 292 -9.42 21.32 -4.44
N ALA A 293 -8.66 20.74 -3.53
CA ALA A 293 -8.58 19.31 -3.33
C ALA A 293 -9.99 18.69 -3.35
N GLY A 294 -10.41 18.14 -4.50
CA GLY A 294 -11.70 17.48 -4.54
C GLY A 294 -11.63 16.15 -3.78
N GLN A 295 -12.82 15.57 -3.58
CA GLN A 295 -13.00 14.44 -2.68
C GLN A 295 -12.31 13.17 -3.22
N VAL A 296 -11.72 12.41 -2.30
CA VAL A 296 -11.28 11.04 -2.54
C VAL A 296 -12.39 10.13 -2.01
N ASP A 297 -12.91 9.28 -2.88
CA ASP A 297 -14.03 8.39 -2.57
C ASP A 297 -13.59 6.93 -2.77
N VAL A 298 -13.79 6.10 -1.76
CA VAL A 298 -13.54 4.66 -1.81
C VAL A 298 -14.87 3.96 -1.55
N ASP A 299 -15.43 3.34 -2.58
CA ASP A 299 -16.72 2.62 -2.51
C ASP A 299 -17.89 3.41 -1.87
N GLY A 300 -17.97 4.71 -2.15
CA GLY A 300 -19.00 5.60 -1.61
C GLY A 300 -18.65 6.20 -0.24
N VAL A 301 -17.51 5.80 0.36
CA VAL A 301 -16.96 6.46 1.54
C VAL A 301 -16.14 7.66 1.10
N VAL A 302 -16.71 8.84 1.29
CA VAL A 302 -16.06 10.12 1.03
C VAL A 302 -15.10 10.45 2.15
N TYR A 303 -13.80 10.48 1.84
CA TYR A 303 -12.79 11.01 2.74
C TYR A 303 -12.65 12.52 2.46
N PRO A 304 -13.02 13.40 3.42
CA PRO A 304 -12.77 14.83 3.26
C PRO A 304 -11.27 15.01 3.04
N GLY A 305 -10.92 15.81 2.03
CA GLY A 305 -9.58 15.88 1.44
C GLY A 305 -8.50 15.64 2.47
N ILE A 306 -7.82 14.50 2.36
CA ILE A 306 -6.59 14.25 3.11
C ILE A 306 -5.67 15.39 2.69
N GLU A 307 -5.50 16.37 3.57
CA GLU A 307 -4.51 17.42 3.43
C GLU A 307 -3.17 16.70 3.61
N ILE A 308 -2.65 16.12 2.54
CA ILE A 308 -1.29 15.60 2.49
C ILE A 308 -0.41 16.84 2.61
N ARG A 309 -0.13 17.25 3.84
CA ARG A 309 0.79 18.35 4.09
C ARG A 309 2.15 17.92 3.53
N PRO A 310 2.69 18.60 2.50
CA PRO A 310 4.08 18.39 2.16
C PRO A 310 4.90 18.76 3.41
N GLU A 311 5.68 17.81 3.91
CA GLU A 311 6.72 18.11 4.90
C GLU A 311 7.66 19.14 4.25
N THR A 312 7.78 20.32 4.86
CA THR A 312 8.55 21.52 4.49
C THR A 312 7.87 22.56 3.57
N GLN A 313 7.31 23.60 4.20
CA GLN A 313 7.51 24.99 3.78
C GLN A 313 7.28 25.92 4.98
N SER A 314 8.26 26.80 5.23
CA SER A 314 8.25 27.81 6.29
C SER A 314 7.19 28.87 6.02
N MET A 315 6.50 29.28 7.09
CA MET A 315 5.61 30.44 7.09
C MET A 315 6.39 31.73 6.82
N GLU A 316 6.12 32.38 5.70
CA GLU A 316 6.21 33.84 5.58
C GLU A 316 4.87 34.38 5.09
N THR A 317 4.26 35.23 5.91
CA THR A 317 2.99 35.91 5.67
C THR A 317 3.21 37.18 4.86
N GLY A 318 2.72 37.20 3.62
CA GLY A 318 2.56 38.40 2.80
C GLY A 318 1.26 38.34 2.02
N SER A 319 0.27 39.15 2.39
CA SER A 319 -1.06 39.17 1.78
C SER A 319 -1.08 40.11 0.56
N ILE A 320 -1.30 39.58 -0.64
CA ILE A 320 -1.65 40.34 -1.84
C ILE A 320 -3.08 39.95 -2.22
N GLY A 321 -3.97 40.94 -2.38
CA GLY A 321 -5.38 40.73 -2.71
C GLY A 321 -5.55 40.25 -4.15
N PHE A 322 -6.15 39.08 -4.33
CA PHE A 322 -6.58 38.55 -5.63
C PHE A 322 -8.09 38.74 -5.81
N PHE A 323 -8.49 39.15 -7.03
CA PHE A 323 -9.87 39.21 -7.49
C PHE A 323 -10.55 37.84 -7.27
N GLY A 324 -11.73 37.85 -6.67
CA GLY A 324 -12.41 36.66 -6.14
C GLY A 324 -12.72 35.60 -7.20
N SER A 325 -11.87 34.58 -7.30
CA SER A 325 -12.22 33.29 -7.90
C SER A 325 -13.13 32.54 -6.93
N LYS A 326 -14.29 32.09 -7.41
CA LYS A 326 -15.13 31.17 -6.63
C LYS A 326 -14.35 29.85 -6.49
N PRO A 327 -14.32 29.22 -5.30
CA PRO A 327 -13.81 27.87 -5.19
C PRO A 327 -14.71 26.94 -6.01
N CYS A 328 -14.12 26.18 -6.94
CA CYS A 328 -14.84 25.08 -7.58
C CYS A 328 -14.11 23.76 -7.28
N SER A 329 -14.88 22.71 -7.01
CA SER A 329 -14.36 21.37 -6.79
C SER A 329 -14.24 20.65 -8.13
N CYS A 330 -13.08 20.78 -8.79
CA CYS A 330 -12.94 20.30 -10.15
C CYS A 330 -12.78 18.80 -10.32
N LEU A 331 -12.25 18.10 -9.32
CA LEU A 331 -11.71 16.77 -9.52
C LEU A 331 -12.21 15.82 -8.44
N VAL A 332 -12.98 14.82 -8.83
CA VAL A 332 -13.32 13.70 -7.96
C VAL A 332 -12.51 12.49 -8.43
N VAL A 333 -11.79 11.84 -7.52
CA VAL A 333 -11.08 10.59 -7.80
C VAL A 333 -11.70 9.50 -6.95
N GLN A 334 -12.18 8.45 -7.61
CA GLN A 334 -12.88 7.34 -6.99
C GLN A 334 -12.10 6.04 -7.18
N GLY A 335 -11.96 5.27 -6.11
CA GLY A 335 -11.43 3.92 -6.15
C GLY A 335 -12.55 2.90 -5.96
N LYS A 336 -12.40 1.73 -6.59
CA LYS A 336 -13.27 0.57 -6.37
C LYS A 336 -12.50 -0.56 -5.70
N LEU A 337 -13.00 -1.11 -4.60
CA LEU A 337 -12.40 -2.32 -4.01
C LEU A 337 -12.83 -3.60 -4.73
N PHE A 338 -13.98 -3.59 -5.40
CA PHE A 338 -14.51 -4.74 -6.11
C PHE A 338 -14.69 -4.44 -7.60
N PRO A 339 -14.33 -5.37 -8.51
CA PRO A 339 -14.67 -5.22 -9.92
C PRO A 339 -16.20 -5.12 -10.08
N ALA A 340 -16.66 -4.32 -11.05
CA ALA A 340 -18.07 -4.31 -11.40
C ALA A 340 -18.46 -5.73 -11.86
N ALA A 341 -19.52 -6.29 -11.28
CA ALA A 341 -20.06 -7.60 -11.64
C ALA A 341 -20.53 -7.65 -13.09
#